data_AF-A0A385BJC7-F1
#
_entry.id   AF-A0A385BJC7-F1
#
_cell.length_a   1.000
_cell.length_b   1.000
_cell.length_c   1.000
_cell.angle_alpha   90.00
_cell.angle_beta   90.00
_cell.angle_gamma   90.00
#
_symmetry.space_group_name_H-M   'P 1'
#
loop_
_entity.id
_entity.type
_entity.pdbx_description
1 polymer ?
#
loop_
_entity_poly.entity_id
_entity_poly.type
_entity_poly.pdbx_seq_one_letter_code
_entity_poly.pdbx_strand_id
1 'polypeptide(L)'
;MTYLKTSVPRANTGTSPGAYKAKVPNVAIVDADDIDVWPSRDSKNIKEVGNYVLKANARMIRIYMTPETIEAGFETEGPEDGKVFKATFKGEHPGESLEIKELIQNWLGRPVVIFEENCRNSTKNTYGTKCSPMKLNPSFTSNKEGTKHMLTFEQPNPVEFLPGYYEGALTFGDPAAVADNNISLLKASGNFYQLPAFAAAEVLDIAATDLDHGEVVSIIGGGGVSPGTLSVGAHTAVTVVLASGTQWIALEGATISLKVFKAGAVTYLIEEKRS
;
A
#
# COMPACT_ATOMS: atom_id res chain seq x y z
N MET A 1 2.11 -3.98 22.74
CA MET A 1 1.38 -3.15 23.71
C MET A 1 -0.01 -3.72 23.90
N THR A 2 -0.53 -3.75 25.11
CA THR A 2 -1.90 -4.24 25.40
C THR A 2 -2.94 -3.25 24.88
N TYR A 3 -3.95 -3.72 24.16
CA TYR A 3 -5.05 -2.88 23.69
C TYR A 3 -5.80 -2.28 24.89
N LEU A 4 -5.88 -0.94 24.95
CA LEU A 4 -6.70 -0.25 25.93
C LEU A 4 -8.14 -0.18 25.42
N LYS A 5 -9.09 -0.70 26.21
CA LYS A 5 -10.52 -0.60 25.87
C LYS A 5 -10.92 0.87 25.81
N THR A 6 -11.35 1.33 24.64
CA THR A 6 -11.87 2.68 24.43
C THR A 6 -13.31 2.63 23.97
N SER A 7 -14.14 3.56 24.45
CA SER A 7 -15.49 3.76 23.91
C SER A 7 -15.40 4.17 22.44
N VAL A 8 -16.18 3.53 21.57
CA VAL A 8 -16.34 3.92 20.18
C VAL A 8 -17.64 4.72 20.09
N PRO A 9 -17.61 6.06 20.21
CA PRO A 9 -18.82 6.86 20.11
C PRO A 9 -19.40 6.76 18.70
N ARG A 10 -20.70 7.05 18.57
CA ARG A 10 -21.31 7.25 17.24
C ARG A 10 -20.44 8.22 16.45
N ALA A 11 -20.14 7.89 15.20
CA ALA A 11 -19.41 8.78 14.31
C ALA A 11 -20.10 10.15 14.27
N ASN A 12 -19.46 11.15 14.88
CA ASN A 12 -20.01 12.50 15.05
C ASN A 12 -19.60 13.41 13.89
N THR A 13 -19.70 12.89 12.68
CA THR A 13 -19.77 13.74 11.50
C THR A 13 -21.21 14.22 11.43
N GLY A 14 -21.48 15.53 11.39
CA GLY A 14 -22.84 16.09 11.28
C GLY A 14 -23.61 15.72 10.00
N THR A 15 -23.22 14.63 9.33
CA THR A 15 -23.77 14.01 8.13
C THR A 15 -24.01 12.52 8.40
N SER A 16 -25.06 11.94 7.80
CA SER A 16 -25.51 10.55 7.99
C SER A 16 -24.35 9.54 7.91
N PRO A 17 -23.85 9.01 9.05
CA PRO A 17 -22.64 8.19 9.06
C PRO A 17 -22.87 6.77 8.49
N GLY A 18 -24.14 6.36 8.32
CA GLY A 18 -24.53 5.12 7.67
C GLY A 18 -24.89 5.27 6.18
N ALA A 19 -24.69 6.46 5.60
CA ALA A 19 -24.90 6.65 4.16
C ALA A 19 -23.91 5.81 3.34
N TYR A 20 -24.32 5.43 2.14
CA TYR A 20 -23.48 4.75 1.16
C TYR A 20 -22.15 5.50 0.99
N LYS A 21 -21.04 4.78 1.15
CA LYS A 21 -19.70 5.31 0.86
C LYS A 21 -19.42 5.06 -0.60
N ALA A 22 -19.41 6.12 -1.40
CA ALA A 22 -19.06 6.02 -2.81
C ALA A 22 -17.62 5.48 -2.95
N LYS A 23 -17.49 4.38 -3.67
CA LYS A 23 -16.22 3.69 -3.93
C LYS A 23 -15.62 4.17 -5.23
N VAL A 24 -14.29 4.18 -5.31
CA VAL A 24 -13.59 4.50 -6.55
C VAL A 24 -13.72 3.30 -7.51
N PRO A 25 -14.15 3.49 -8.77
CA PRO A 25 -14.37 2.38 -9.71
C PRO A 25 -13.09 1.62 -10.07
N ASN A 26 -11.94 2.30 -10.08
CA ASN A 26 -10.66 1.70 -10.44
C ASN A 26 -9.99 1.10 -9.21
N VAL A 27 -10.29 -0.16 -8.93
CA VAL A 27 -9.73 -0.92 -7.81
C VAL A 27 -8.31 -1.33 -8.15
N ALA A 28 -7.36 -1.05 -7.27
CA ALA A 28 -5.98 -1.45 -7.46
C ALA A 28 -5.73 -2.85 -6.90
N ILE A 29 -5.08 -3.71 -7.68
CA ILE A 29 -4.67 -5.04 -7.25
C ILE A 29 -3.18 -5.26 -7.55
N VAL A 30 -2.56 -6.14 -6.77
CA VAL A 30 -1.17 -6.55 -6.97
C VAL A 30 -1.01 -8.03 -6.66
N ASP A 31 -0.08 -8.68 -7.35
CA ASP A 31 0.32 -10.05 -7.02
C ASP A 31 1.08 -10.02 -5.68
N ALA A 32 0.68 -10.87 -4.74
CA ALA A 32 1.31 -10.89 -3.43
C ALA A 32 2.77 -11.34 -3.49
N ASP A 33 3.13 -12.15 -4.50
CA ASP A 33 4.48 -12.63 -4.72
C ASP A 33 5.41 -11.53 -5.27
N ASP A 34 4.85 -10.48 -5.84
CA ASP A 34 5.56 -9.33 -6.38
C ASP A 34 5.88 -8.26 -5.32
N ILE A 35 5.32 -8.39 -4.12
CA ILE A 35 5.60 -7.50 -2.99
C ILE A 35 6.91 -7.94 -2.32
N ASP A 36 7.90 -7.05 -2.32
CA ASP A 36 9.17 -7.24 -1.64
C ASP A 36 9.07 -6.86 -0.16
N VAL A 37 8.57 -5.65 0.10
CA VAL A 37 8.40 -5.12 1.46
C VAL A 37 6.93 -4.86 1.75
N TRP A 38 6.42 -5.57 2.76
CA TRP A 38 5.07 -5.40 3.29
C TRP A 38 5.07 -4.32 4.38
N PRO A 39 4.05 -3.47 4.51
CA PRO A 39 3.92 -2.57 5.66
C PRO A 39 3.65 -3.36 6.96
N SER A 40 3.94 -2.75 8.10
CA SER A 40 3.64 -3.35 9.42
C SER A 40 2.34 -2.78 9.97
N ARG A 41 1.58 -3.58 10.72
CA ARG A 41 0.41 -3.05 11.43
C ARG A 41 0.83 -2.27 12.67
N ASP A 42 0.03 -1.26 13.02
CA ASP A 42 0.20 -0.42 14.20
C ASP A 42 -0.10 -1.20 15.50
N SER A 43 0.05 -0.54 16.65
CA SER A 43 -0.20 -1.16 17.97
C SER A 43 -1.67 -1.60 18.18
N LYS A 44 -2.59 -1.16 17.31
CA LYS A 44 -4.00 -1.56 17.30
C LYS A 44 -4.30 -2.63 16.24
N ASN A 45 -3.28 -3.12 15.55
CA ASN A 45 -3.34 -4.19 14.55
C ASN A 45 -4.25 -3.89 13.35
N ILE A 46 -4.51 -2.63 13.00
CA ILE A 46 -5.37 -2.28 11.85
C ILE A 46 -4.64 -1.36 10.86
N LYS A 47 -4.01 -0.30 11.34
CA LYS A 47 -3.36 0.67 10.46
C LYS A 47 -2.04 0.11 9.94
N GLU A 48 -1.85 0.13 8.64
CA GLU A 48 -0.60 -0.26 7.99
C GLU A 48 0.36 0.93 7.91
N VAL A 49 1.56 0.76 8.44
CA VAL A 49 2.63 1.75 8.58
C VAL A 49 3.78 1.40 7.63
N GLY A 50 4.23 2.38 6.85
CA GLY A 50 5.12 2.20 5.70
C GLY A 50 4.37 1.95 4.39
N ASN A 51 5.10 1.88 3.27
CA ASN A 51 4.54 1.59 1.95
C ASN A 51 4.74 0.12 1.55
N TYR A 52 3.90 -0.36 0.62
CA TYR A 52 4.19 -1.59 -0.14
C TYR A 52 5.28 -1.30 -1.17
N VAL A 53 6.44 -1.94 -1.04
CA VAL A 53 7.51 -1.85 -2.05
C VAL A 53 7.47 -3.12 -2.90
N LEU A 54 7.40 -2.93 -4.22
CA LEU A 54 7.37 -4.04 -5.17
C LEU A 54 8.78 -4.39 -5.65
N LYS A 55 8.93 -5.65 -6.09
CA LYS A 55 10.14 -6.11 -6.78
C LYS A 55 10.35 -5.34 -8.09
N ALA A 56 11.58 -5.34 -8.58
CA ALA A 56 11.91 -4.71 -9.87
C ALA A 56 11.02 -5.26 -11.01
N ASN A 57 10.48 -4.36 -11.84
CA ASN A 57 9.54 -4.63 -12.94
C ASN A 57 8.13 -5.10 -12.54
N ALA A 58 7.82 -5.18 -11.24
CA ALA A 58 6.47 -5.44 -10.78
C ALA A 58 5.69 -4.13 -10.60
N ARG A 59 4.40 -4.16 -10.93
CA ARG A 59 3.50 -3.00 -10.82
C ARG A 59 2.13 -3.41 -10.30
N MET A 60 1.49 -2.52 -9.56
CA MET A 60 0.06 -2.66 -9.29
C MET A 60 -0.71 -2.38 -10.58
N ILE A 61 -1.86 -3.03 -10.74
CA ILE A 61 -2.76 -2.77 -11.87
C ILE A 61 -4.10 -2.26 -11.36
N ARG A 62 -4.82 -1.51 -12.19
CA ARG A 62 -6.18 -1.06 -11.90
C ARG A 62 -7.18 -1.86 -12.71
N ILE A 63 -8.20 -2.34 -12.05
CA ILE A 63 -9.35 -3.00 -12.68
C ILE A 63 -10.56 -2.11 -12.47
N TYR A 64 -11.24 -1.78 -13.55
CA TYR A 64 -12.51 -1.08 -13.47
C TYR A 64 -13.59 -2.04 -12.94
N MET A 65 -14.30 -1.62 -11.90
CA MET A 65 -15.49 -2.29 -11.39
C MET A 65 -16.59 -1.26 -11.21
N THR A 66 -17.83 -1.67 -11.46
CA THR A 66 -19.00 -0.80 -11.29
C THR A 66 -19.15 -0.45 -9.81
N PRO A 67 -19.04 0.83 -9.40
CA PRO A 67 -18.96 1.22 -7.98
C PRO A 67 -20.05 0.65 -7.09
N GLU A 68 -21.29 0.61 -7.57
CA GLU A 68 -22.47 0.12 -6.83
C GLU A 68 -22.43 -1.38 -6.56
N THR A 69 -21.65 -2.13 -7.35
CA THR A 69 -21.51 -3.58 -7.22
C THR A 69 -20.30 -3.98 -6.38
N ILE A 70 -19.47 -3.00 -5.99
CA ILE A 70 -18.29 -3.29 -5.18
C ILE A 70 -18.73 -3.58 -3.75
N GLU A 71 -18.66 -4.84 -3.37
CA GLU A 71 -18.97 -5.32 -2.03
C GLU A 71 -17.69 -5.77 -1.36
N ALA A 72 -17.38 -5.15 -0.23
CA ALA A 72 -16.21 -5.52 0.56
C ALA A 72 -16.68 -5.85 1.96
N GLY A 73 -16.23 -6.98 2.48
CA GLY A 73 -16.75 -7.55 3.71
C GLY A 73 -15.74 -8.47 4.38
N PHE A 74 -16.09 -8.87 5.59
CA PHE A 74 -15.42 -9.93 6.30
C PHE A 74 -16.45 -10.69 7.12
N GLU A 75 -16.26 -11.99 7.25
CA GLU A 75 -17.07 -12.85 8.09
C GLU A 75 -16.19 -13.51 9.16
N THR A 76 -16.77 -13.86 10.30
CA THR A 76 -16.06 -14.61 11.34
C THR A 76 -16.41 -16.09 11.23
N GLU A 77 -15.40 -16.92 11.15
CA GLU A 77 -15.52 -18.39 11.17
C GLU A 77 -14.79 -18.96 12.39
N GLY A 78 -15.12 -20.19 12.78
CA GLY A 78 -14.42 -20.93 13.84
C GLY A 78 -15.14 -21.03 15.19
N PRO A 79 -14.66 -21.93 16.07
CA PRO A 79 -15.18 -22.11 17.42
C PRO A 79 -14.86 -20.91 18.32
N GLU A 80 -15.45 -20.86 19.51
CA GLU A 80 -15.35 -19.71 20.43
C GLU A 80 -13.90 -19.26 20.70
N ASP A 81 -12.99 -20.21 20.90
CA ASP A 81 -11.56 -19.97 21.17
C ASP A 81 -10.70 -19.84 19.89
N GLY A 82 -11.30 -20.00 18.71
CA GLY A 82 -10.60 -20.04 17.41
C GLY A 82 -11.23 -19.13 16.37
N LYS A 83 -11.86 -18.02 16.79
CA LYS A 83 -12.50 -17.07 15.88
C LYS A 83 -11.48 -16.40 14.97
N VAL A 84 -11.73 -16.51 13.68
CA VAL A 84 -10.88 -15.99 12.61
C VAL A 84 -11.75 -15.21 11.63
N PHE A 85 -11.16 -14.21 10.98
CA PHE A 85 -11.81 -13.36 9.99
C PHE A 85 -11.49 -13.85 8.57
N LYS A 86 -12.51 -13.93 7.73
CA LYS A 86 -12.37 -14.24 6.30
C LYS A 86 -12.83 -13.04 5.50
N ALA A 87 -11.88 -12.36 4.86
CA ALA A 87 -12.21 -11.23 4.01
C ALA A 87 -12.72 -11.67 2.64
N THR A 88 -13.68 -10.91 2.12
CA THR A 88 -14.27 -11.09 0.78
C THR A 88 -14.38 -9.75 0.08
N PHE A 89 -14.07 -9.74 -1.22
CA PHE A 89 -14.20 -8.56 -2.06
C PHE A 89 -14.82 -8.95 -3.39
N LYS A 90 -15.89 -8.29 -3.82
CA LYS A 90 -16.64 -8.60 -5.04
C LYS A 90 -16.85 -7.33 -5.85
N GLY A 91 -16.88 -7.45 -7.17
CA GLY A 91 -17.27 -6.35 -8.06
C GLY A 91 -17.56 -6.83 -9.48
N GLU A 92 -18.42 -6.09 -10.18
CA GLU A 92 -18.79 -6.39 -11.57
C GLU A 92 -17.99 -5.55 -12.56
N HIS A 93 -17.36 -6.21 -13.53
CA HIS A 93 -16.78 -5.58 -14.72
C HIS A 93 -17.73 -5.76 -15.92
N PRO A 94 -18.18 -4.69 -16.57
CA PRO A 94 -19.10 -4.77 -17.71
C PRO A 94 -18.39 -5.21 -19.00
N GLY A 95 -19.14 -5.83 -19.91
CA GLY A 95 -18.67 -6.19 -21.25
C GLY A 95 -17.91 -7.50 -21.31
N GLU A 96 -17.40 -7.81 -22.51
CA GLU A 96 -16.72 -9.06 -22.85
C GLU A 96 -15.52 -8.78 -23.76
N SER A 97 -14.66 -7.87 -23.31
CA SER A 97 -13.45 -7.54 -24.08
C SER A 97 -12.40 -8.65 -23.97
N LEU A 98 -11.42 -8.67 -24.87
CA LEU A 98 -10.33 -9.64 -24.80
C LEU A 98 -9.48 -9.43 -23.54
N GLU A 99 -9.26 -8.17 -23.18
CA GLU A 99 -8.40 -7.75 -22.06
C GLU A 99 -8.93 -8.29 -20.72
N ILE A 100 -10.24 -8.27 -20.48
CA ILE A 100 -10.81 -8.80 -19.23
C ILE A 100 -10.71 -10.32 -19.17
N LYS A 101 -10.83 -11.03 -20.30
CA LYS A 101 -10.67 -12.48 -20.36
C LYS A 101 -9.22 -12.89 -20.13
N GLU A 102 -8.26 -12.20 -20.76
CA GLU A 102 -6.84 -12.43 -20.56
C GLU A 102 -6.43 -12.10 -19.12
N LEU A 103 -6.97 -11.03 -18.55
CA LEU A 103 -6.76 -10.69 -17.15
C LEU A 103 -7.26 -11.82 -16.25
N ILE A 104 -8.50 -12.26 -16.41
CA ILE A 104 -9.06 -13.35 -15.61
C ILE A 104 -8.22 -14.62 -15.73
N GLN A 105 -7.85 -15.01 -16.95
CA GLN A 105 -7.07 -16.23 -17.20
C GLN A 105 -5.67 -16.18 -16.59
N ASN A 106 -5.00 -15.02 -16.65
CA ASN A 106 -3.65 -14.86 -16.13
C ASN A 106 -3.60 -14.69 -14.61
N TRP A 107 -4.66 -14.13 -14.01
CA TRP A 107 -4.77 -13.90 -12.57
C TRP A 107 -5.47 -15.03 -11.81
N LEU A 108 -6.03 -16.01 -12.52
CA LEU A 108 -6.64 -17.18 -11.90
C LEU A 108 -5.60 -17.97 -11.10
N GLY A 109 -5.89 -18.19 -9.81
CA GLY A 109 -5.02 -18.95 -8.91
C GLY A 109 -3.81 -18.18 -8.36
N ARG A 110 -3.57 -16.95 -8.82
CA ARG A 110 -2.52 -16.09 -8.26
C ARG A 110 -2.91 -15.53 -6.89
N PRO A 111 -1.94 -15.32 -5.99
CA PRO A 111 -2.21 -14.64 -4.73
C PRO A 111 -2.33 -13.13 -4.96
N VAL A 112 -3.40 -12.50 -4.47
CA VAL A 112 -3.71 -11.09 -4.73
C VAL A 112 -3.85 -10.29 -3.44
N VAL A 113 -3.34 -9.06 -3.44
CA VAL A 113 -3.69 -8.01 -2.46
C VAL A 113 -4.52 -6.94 -3.16
N ILE A 114 -5.61 -6.53 -2.53
CA ILE A 114 -6.58 -5.59 -3.10
C ILE A 114 -6.60 -4.31 -2.26
N PHE A 115 -6.60 -3.17 -2.94
CA PHE A 115 -6.71 -1.84 -2.35
C PHE A 115 -8.04 -1.21 -2.78
N GLU A 116 -8.96 -1.09 -1.83
CA GLU A 116 -10.23 -0.40 -2.02
C GLU A 116 -10.10 1.06 -1.58
N GLU A 117 -10.33 1.99 -2.51
CA GLU A 117 -10.35 3.42 -2.21
C GLU A 117 -11.78 3.93 -2.08
N ASN A 118 -12.00 4.83 -1.10
CA ASN A 118 -13.24 5.57 -0.98
C ASN A 118 -13.11 6.93 -1.68
N CYS A 119 -14.17 7.42 -2.32
CA CYS A 119 -14.15 8.71 -3.01
C CYS A 119 -13.97 9.90 -2.04
N ARG A 120 -14.35 9.73 -0.77
CA ARG A 120 -14.34 10.81 0.24
C ARG A 120 -12.98 11.01 0.92
N ASN A 121 -12.21 9.94 1.07
CA ASN A 121 -10.96 9.94 1.83
C ASN A 121 -9.88 9.21 1.00
N SER A 122 -8.65 9.71 1.00
CA SER A 122 -7.50 9.07 0.32
C SER A 122 -7.02 7.76 0.98
N THR A 123 -7.76 7.27 1.96
CA THR A 123 -7.44 6.07 2.73
C THR A 123 -8.02 4.83 2.07
N LYS A 124 -7.25 3.75 2.16
CA LYS A 124 -7.49 2.52 1.41
C LYS A 124 -7.68 1.36 2.38
N ASN A 125 -8.71 0.55 2.15
CA ASN A 125 -8.81 -0.72 2.86
C ASN A 125 -7.99 -1.76 2.09
N THR A 126 -7.15 -2.51 2.80
CA THR A 126 -6.32 -3.56 2.23
C THR A 126 -6.89 -4.93 2.56
N TYR A 127 -7.09 -5.73 1.52
CA TYR A 127 -7.59 -7.10 1.63
C TYR A 127 -6.54 -8.07 1.13
N GLY A 128 -6.33 -9.16 1.88
CA GLY A 128 -5.21 -10.07 1.69
C GLY A 128 -4.06 -9.75 2.65
N THR A 129 -3.40 -10.80 3.12
CA THR A 129 -2.22 -10.70 4.00
C THR A 129 -1.09 -11.51 3.41
N LYS A 130 0.15 -11.27 3.85
CA LYS A 130 1.32 -12.03 3.41
C LYS A 130 1.15 -13.55 3.51
N CYS A 131 0.46 -14.03 4.55
CA CYS A 131 0.26 -15.46 4.79
C CYS A 131 -1.07 -16.01 4.26
N SER A 132 -2.04 -15.15 3.95
CA SER A 132 -3.32 -15.52 3.34
C SER A 132 -3.75 -14.42 2.35
N PRO A 133 -3.19 -14.43 1.14
CA PRO A 133 -3.57 -13.53 0.06
C PRO A 133 -4.94 -13.92 -0.51
N MET A 134 -5.62 -12.98 -1.15
CA MET A 134 -6.92 -13.21 -1.79
C MET A 134 -6.73 -14.07 -3.06
N LYS A 135 -7.73 -14.88 -3.42
CA LYS A 135 -7.78 -15.61 -4.69
C LYS A 135 -8.98 -15.20 -5.52
N LEU A 136 -8.78 -15.05 -6.82
CA LEU A 136 -9.83 -14.71 -7.77
C LEU A 136 -10.68 -15.94 -8.12
N ASN A 137 -11.99 -15.80 -7.94
CA ASN A 137 -13.06 -16.69 -8.37
C ASN A 137 -13.97 -15.90 -9.33
N PRO A 138 -13.72 -15.96 -10.65
CA PRO A 138 -14.49 -15.23 -11.64
C PRO A 138 -15.80 -15.98 -11.96
N SER A 139 -16.87 -15.23 -12.23
CA SER A 139 -18.05 -15.78 -12.91
C SER A 139 -18.50 -14.87 -14.05
N PHE A 140 -19.15 -15.45 -15.04
CA PHE A 140 -19.59 -14.74 -16.24
C PHE A 140 -21.08 -14.96 -16.46
N THR A 141 -21.79 -13.86 -16.72
CA THR A 141 -23.19 -13.89 -17.07
C THR A 141 -23.38 -13.07 -18.34
N SER A 142 -23.97 -13.70 -19.36
CA SER A 142 -24.48 -13.03 -20.56
C SER A 142 -25.92 -13.45 -20.76
N ASN A 143 -26.85 -12.55 -20.44
CA ASN A 143 -28.28 -12.77 -20.56
C ASN A 143 -28.96 -11.47 -21.06
N LYS A 144 -30.30 -11.46 -21.06
CA LYS A 144 -31.09 -10.28 -21.47
C LYS A 144 -30.87 -9.04 -20.59
N GLU A 145 -30.30 -9.20 -19.40
CA GLU A 145 -30.03 -8.12 -18.44
C GLU A 145 -28.66 -7.48 -18.68
N GLY A 146 -27.75 -8.18 -19.36
CA GLY A 146 -26.44 -7.65 -19.75
C GLY A 146 -25.37 -8.73 -19.86
N THR A 147 -24.19 -8.29 -20.34
CA THR A 147 -22.96 -9.10 -20.35
C THR A 147 -22.00 -8.54 -19.33
N LYS A 148 -21.66 -9.34 -18.32
CA LYS A 148 -20.86 -8.93 -17.17
C LYS A 148 -20.00 -10.06 -16.62
N HIS A 149 -18.83 -9.68 -16.13
CA HIS A 149 -17.92 -10.53 -15.35
C HIS A 149 -18.02 -10.14 -13.88
N MET A 150 -18.39 -11.07 -13.02
CA MET A 150 -18.31 -10.90 -11.57
C MET A 150 -16.93 -11.39 -11.11
N LEU A 151 -16.16 -10.49 -10.52
CA LEU A 151 -14.85 -10.79 -9.96
C LEU A 151 -14.99 -10.92 -8.45
N THR A 152 -15.05 -12.16 -7.96
CA THR A 152 -15.10 -12.45 -6.53
C THR A 152 -13.71 -12.82 -6.05
N PHE A 153 -13.22 -12.13 -5.03
CA PHE A 153 -11.96 -12.41 -4.38
C PHE A 153 -12.22 -12.84 -2.95
N GLU A 154 -11.66 -13.98 -2.56
CA GLU A 154 -11.86 -14.54 -1.23
C GLU A 154 -10.53 -14.99 -0.64
N GLN A 155 -10.37 -14.83 0.67
CA GLN A 155 -9.23 -15.44 1.37
C GLN A 155 -9.42 -16.95 1.43
N PRO A 156 -8.43 -17.74 0.98
CA PRO A 156 -8.50 -19.19 1.06
C PRO A 156 -8.46 -19.67 2.52
N ASN A 157 -7.68 -18.99 3.36
CA ASN A 157 -7.58 -19.26 4.78
C ASN A 157 -8.03 -18.04 5.58
N PRO A 158 -8.90 -18.20 6.58
CA PRO A 158 -9.25 -17.11 7.46
C PRO A 158 -8.05 -16.73 8.34
N VAL A 159 -7.97 -15.47 8.74
CA VAL A 159 -6.85 -14.86 9.46
C VAL A 159 -7.31 -14.21 10.77
N GLU A 160 -6.41 -14.04 11.72
CA GLU A 160 -6.74 -13.41 13.02
C GLU A 160 -7.06 -11.91 12.93
N PHE A 161 -6.70 -11.27 11.81
CA PHE A 161 -6.80 -9.82 11.66
C PHE A 161 -7.91 -9.40 10.70
N LEU A 162 -8.56 -8.28 11.01
CA LEU A 162 -9.45 -7.61 10.06
C LEU A 162 -8.66 -7.05 8.85
N PRO A 163 -9.34 -6.71 7.73
CA PRO A 163 -8.75 -5.94 6.64
C PRO A 163 -7.95 -4.73 7.14
N GLY A 164 -6.79 -4.48 6.52
CA GLY A 164 -5.88 -3.42 6.94
C GLY A 164 -6.37 -2.05 6.50
N TYR A 165 -5.84 -1.01 7.14
CA TYR A 165 -6.11 0.38 6.80
C TYR A 165 -4.83 1.07 6.35
N TYR A 166 -4.72 1.32 5.05
CA TYR A 166 -3.51 1.81 4.39
C TYR A 166 -3.66 3.27 3.97
N GLU A 167 -2.68 4.08 4.34
CA GLU A 167 -2.59 5.50 3.99
C GLU A 167 -1.44 5.80 3.03
N GLY A 168 -0.61 4.80 2.71
CA GLY A 168 0.54 4.96 1.84
C GLY A 168 0.19 5.13 0.36
N ALA A 169 1.24 5.38 -0.43
CA ALA A 169 1.13 5.52 -1.87
C ALA A 169 0.99 4.16 -2.56
N LEU A 170 0.28 4.13 -3.69
CA LEU A 170 0.22 2.96 -4.58
C LEU A 170 1.22 3.16 -5.72
N THR A 171 1.88 2.08 -6.15
CA THR A 171 2.85 2.12 -7.24
C THR A 171 2.29 1.48 -8.51
N PHE A 172 2.16 2.28 -9.57
CA PHE A 172 1.68 1.83 -10.88
C PHE A 172 2.78 1.83 -11.95
N GLY A 173 3.99 2.29 -11.60
CA GLY A 173 5.14 2.39 -12.48
C GLY A 173 6.42 2.08 -11.73
N ASP A 174 7.54 2.04 -12.44
CA ASP A 174 8.83 1.73 -11.83
C ASP A 174 9.25 2.83 -10.83
N PRO A 175 10.00 2.47 -9.78
CA PRO A 175 10.57 3.46 -8.86
C PRO A 175 11.43 4.49 -9.60
N ALA A 176 11.37 5.74 -9.19
CA ALA A 176 12.18 6.81 -9.76
C ALA A 176 13.68 6.58 -9.49
N ALA A 177 14.47 6.44 -10.54
CA ALA A 177 15.92 6.30 -10.41
C ALA A 177 16.54 7.62 -9.95
N VAL A 178 17.33 7.55 -8.88
CA VAL A 178 18.16 8.67 -8.38
C VAL A 178 19.54 8.55 -9.04
N ALA A 179 20.09 9.67 -9.49
CA ALA A 179 21.35 9.68 -10.22
C ALA A 179 22.59 9.57 -9.32
N ASP A 180 22.53 10.12 -8.11
CA ASP A 180 23.66 10.24 -7.19
C ASP A 180 23.21 10.17 -5.72
N ASN A 181 24.05 10.65 -4.80
CA ASN A 181 23.77 10.73 -3.37
C ASN A 181 22.87 11.92 -2.96
N ASN A 182 22.49 12.80 -3.90
CA ASN A 182 21.61 13.95 -3.66
C ASN A 182 20.18 13.64 -4.11
N ILE A 183 19.34 13.25 -3.16
CA ILE A 183 18.00 12.77 -3.42
C ILE A 183 17.03 13.96 -3.53
N SER A 184 16.36 14.09 -4.67
CA SER A 184 15.29 15.06 -4.89
C SER A 184 13.93 14.38 -4.83
N LEU A 185 13.20 14.59 -3.73
CA LEU A 185 11.91 13.97 -3.46
C LEU A 185 10.77 14.81 -4.06
N LEU A 186 10.50 14.62 -5.34
CA LEU A 186 9.53 15.39 -6.12
C LEU A 186 8.25 14.60 -6.41
N LYS A 187 7.07 15.21 -6.22
CA LYS A 187 5.75 14.61 -6.50
C LYS A 187 5.65 14.05 -7.91
N ALA A 188 6.25 14.73 -8.89
CA ALA A 188 6.25 14.30 -10.29
C ALA A 188 6.95 12.95 -10.52
N SER A 189 7.88 12.58 -9.64
CA SER A 189 8.62 11.31 -9.69
C SER A 189 7.93 10.20 -8.89
N GLY A 190 6.85 10.51 -8.18
CA GLY A 190 6.14 9.58 -7.32
C GLY A 190 6.77 9.43 -5.92
N ASN A 191 6.41 8.34 -5.24
CA ASN A 191 6.72 8.11 -3.82
C ASN A 191 7.77 7.00 -3.60
N PHE A 192 8.34 6.45 -4.67
CA PHE A 192 9.30 5.35 -4.61
C PHE A 192 10.56 5.75 -5.37
N TYR A 193 11.71 5.72 -4.70
CA TYR A 193 12.99 6.17 -5.24
C TYR A 193 14.02 5.06 -5.15
N GLN A 194 14.70 4.74 -6.25
CA GLN A 194 15.76 3.76 -6.32
C GLN A 194 17.11 4.47 -6.37
N LEU A 195 17.96 4.20 -5.38
CA LEU A 195 19.34 4.70 -5.35
C LEU A 195 20.23 3.92 -6.32
N PRO A 196 21.30 4.56 -6.84
CA PRO A 196 22.30 3.87 -7.64
C PRO A 196 23.19 2.98 -6.75
N ALA A 197 23.94 2.08 -7.37
CA ALA A 197 24.99 1.34 -6.67
C ALA A 197 26.20 2.26 -6.43
N PHE A 198 26.71 2.31 -5.21
CA PHE A 198 27.82 3.16 -4.83
C PHE A 198 29.15 2.38 -4.81
N ALA A 199 30.15 2.91 -5.51
CA ALA A 199 31.51 2.34 -5.52
C ALA A 199 32.33 2.75 -4.29
N ALA A 200 32.00 3.88 -3.67
CA ALA A 200 32.63 4.44 -2.48
C ALA A 200 31.57 4.87 -1.46
N ALA A 201 31.93 4.93 -0.18
CA ALA A 201 31.02 5.32 0.89
C ALA A 201 30.62 6.79 0.73
N GLU A 202 29.37 7.03 0.36
CA GLU A 202 28.79 8.36 0.20
C GLU A 202 27.80 8.67 1.32
N VAL A 203 27.75 9.94 1.74
CA VAL A 203 26.69 10.42 2.63
C VAL A 203 25.52 10.83 1.76
N LEU A 204 24.35 10.27 2.03
CA LEU A 204 23.11 10.60 1.35
C LEU A 204 22.56 11.93 1.88
N ASP A 205 22.16 12.81 0.97
CA ASP A 205 21.51 14.07 1.28
C ASP A 205 20.14 14.19 0.61
N ILE A 206 19.24 14.94 1.24
CA ILE A 206 17.93 15.28 0.65
C ILE A 206 18.02 16.70 0.13
N ALA A 207 18.30 16.82 -1.17
CA ALA A 207 18.56 18.08 -1.84
C ALA A 207 17.31 18.94 -2.05
N ALA A 208 16.15 18.31 -2.26
CA ALA A 208 14.88 19.01 -2.48
C ALA A 208 13.69 18.13 -2.10
N THR A 209 12.57 18.76 -1.70
CA THR A 209 11.27 18.08 -1.61
C THR A 209 10.11 19.04 -1.87
N ASP A 210 9.09 18.58 -2.59
CA ASP A 210 7.80 19.29 -2.78
C ASP A 210 6.59 18.49 -2.25
N LEU A 211 6.84 17.30 -1.69
CA LEU A 211 5.84 16.36 -1.14
C LEU A 211 4.93 17.03 -0.10
N ASP A 212 3.67 16.58 0.02
CA ASP A 212 2.72 17.15 0.96
C ASP A 212 2.87 16.61 2.39
N HIS A 213 2.37 17.38 3.36
CA HIS A 213 2.35 16.95 4.75
C HIS A 213 1.54 15.66 4.89
N GLY A 214 2.13 14.65 5.53
CA GLY A 214 1.52 13.36 5.79
C GLY A 214 1.79 12.30 4.72
N GLU A 215 2.40 12.65 3.59
CA GLU A 215 2.80 11.67 2.56
C GLU A 215 3.93 10.78 3.06
N VAL A 216 3.90 9.51 2.64
CA VAL A 216 4.93 8.52 2.94
C VAL A 216 5.71 8.23 1.66
N VAL A 217 7.03 8.44 1.73
CA VAL A 217 7.98 8.18 0.64
C VAL A 217 8.85 6.99 1.01
N SER A 218 9.22 6.15 0.04
CA SER A 218 10.12 5.02 0.27
C SER A 218 11.35 5.12 -0.63
N ILE A 219 12.51 4.98 -0.01
CA ILE A 219 13.82 4.99 -0.67
C ILE A 219 14.35 3.56 -0.63
N ILE A 220 14.80 3.06 -1.77
CA ILE A 220 15.33 1.72 -1.98
C ILE A 220 16.83 1.83 -2.26
N GLY A 221 17.63 1.07 -1.53
CA GLY A 221 19.07 1.04 -1.67
C GLY A 221 19.52 0.31 -2.92
N GLY A 222 20.47 0.92 -3.64
CA GLY A 222 21.12 0.32 -4.81
C GLY A 222 22.33 -0.55 -4.46
N GLY A 223 22.77 -0.56 -3.21
CA GLY A 223 23.93 -1.32 -2.77
C GLY A 223 25.26 -0.81 -3.33
N GLY A 224 26.11 -1.74 -3.76
CA GLY A 224 27.47 -1.47 -4.25
C GLY A 224 28.58 -1.94 -3.29
N VAL A 225 29.83 -1.62 -3.63
CA VAL A 225 31.01 -2.04 -2.84
C VAL A 225 31.02 -1.34 -1.48
N SER A 226 30.56 -0.09 -1.45
CA SER A 226 30.42 0.70 -0.22
C SER A 226 29.09 1.46 -0.29
N PRO A 227 28.01 0.90 0.27
CA PRO A 227 26.68 1.50 0.20
C PRO A 227 26.64 2.89 0.86
N GLY A 228 25.81 3.78 0.30
CA GLY A 228 25.60 5.11 0.87
C GLY A 228 24.91 5.05 2.24
N THR A 229 25.13 6.06 3.07
CA THR A 229 24.56 6.15 4.43
C THR A 229 23.71 7.39 4.61
N LEU A 230 22.49 7.22 5.12
CA LEU A 230 21.61 8.31 5.54
C LEU A 230 21.69 8.47 7.06
N SER A 231 21.98 9.68 7.52
CA SER A 231 22.12 9.99 8.94
C SER A 231 20.91 10.78 9.48
N VAL A 232 20.77 10.80 10.81
CA VAL A 232 19.84 11.71 11.48
C VAL A 232 20.41 13.13 11.45
N GLY A 233 19.55 14.13 11.28
CA GLY A 233 19.94 15.54 11.37
C GLY A 233 19.43 16.40 10.23
N ALA A 234 19.98 17.62 10.15
CA ALA A 234 19.65 18.57 9.10
C ALA A 234 20.34 18.17 7.79
N HIS A 235 19.53 18.05 6.75
CA HIS A 235 19.91 17.89 5.35
C HIS A 235 19.58 19.17 4.59
N THR A 236 20.00 19.28 3.33
CA THR A 236 19.86 20.52 2.55
C THR A 236 18.43 21.08 2.54
N ALA A 237 17.43 20.23 2.28
CA ALA A 237 16.03 20.67 2.20
C ALA A 237 15.15 20.26 3.40
N VAL A 238 15.58 19.30 4.22
CA VAL A 238 14.75 18.68 5.26
C VAL A 238 15.55 18.32 6.50
N THR A 239 14.89 18.02 7.61
CA THR A 239 15.50 17.37 8.77
C THR A 239 15.05 15.92 8.83
N VAL A 240 15.98 14.97 8.78
CA VAL A 240 15.70 13.54 8.83
C VAL A 240 15.73 13.06 10.28
N VAL A 241 14.68 12.36 10.69
CA VAL A 241 14.52 11.76 12.02
C VAL A 241 14.44 10.24 11.86
N LEU A 242 15.53 9.54 12.19
CA LEU A 242 15.63 8.09 12.12
C LEU A 242 15.26 7.44 13.46
N ALA A 243 14.70 6.23 13.39
CA ALA A 243 14.31 5.47 14.57
C ALA A 243 15.55 5.18 15.43
N SER A 244 15.47 5.55 16.72
CA SER A 244 16.55 5.39 17.71
C SER A 244 17.88 6.06 17.32
N GLY A 245 17.86 7.04 16.40
CA GLY A 245 19.07 7.76 15.95
C GLY A 245 20.07 6.89 15.18
N THR A 246 19.69 5.69 14.76
CA THR A 246 20.57 4.77 14.03
C THR A 246 20.61 5.15 12.55
N GLN A 247 21.82 5.28 11.99
CA GLN A 247 22.01 5.55 10.56
C GLN A 247 21.43 4.40 9.72
N TRP A 248 20.86 4.76 8.57
CA TRP A 248 20.40 3.80 7.58
C TRP A 248 21.46 3.60 6.51
N ILE A 249 21.71 2.35 6.12
CA ILE A 249 22.71 1.98 5.12
C ILE A 249 21.94 1.47 3.89
N ALA A 250 22.20 2.07 2.73
CA ALA A 250 21.51 1.79 1.47
C ALA A 250 22.02 0.51 0.78
N LEU A 251 22.00 -0.61 1.51
CA LEU A 251 22.29 -1.95 0.97
C LEU A 251 21.35 -2.28 -0.20
N GLU A 252 21.77 -3.20 -1.06
CA GLU A 252 20.95 -3.63 -2.19
C GLU A 252 19.59 -4.17 -1.71
N GLY A 253 18.50 -3.55 -2.15
CA GLY A 253 17.14 -3.92 -1.76
C GLY A 253 16.72 -3.49 -0.35
N ALA A 254 17.61 -2.89 0.45
CA ALA A 254 17.20 -2.31 1.73
C ALA A 254 16.27 -1.12 1.47
N THR A 255 15.19 -1.00 2.24
CA THR A 255 14.20 0.07 2.07
C THR A 255 14.03 0.87 3.34
N ILE A 256 13.77 2.17 3.19
CA ILE A 256 13.34 3.03 4.28
C ILE A 256 12.11 3.83 3.85
N SER A 257 11.03 3.74 4.62
CA SER A 257 9.83 4.54 4.48
C SER A 257 9.87 5.72 5.45
N LEU A 258 9.80 6.93 4.89
CA LEU A 258 9.83 8.19 5.61
C LEU A 258 8.51 8.93 5.43
N LYS A 259 7.95 9.46 6.51
CA LYS A 259 6.76 10.31 6.47
C LYS A 259 7.14 11.79 6.51
N VAL A 260 6.54 12.55 5.61
CA VAL A 260 6.72 14.00 5.50
C VAL A 260 5.91 14.71 6.58
N PHE A 261 6.59 15.52 7.39
CA PHE A 261 5.97 16.36 8.40
C PHE A 261 6.43 17.81 8.22
N LYS A 262 5.58 18.62 7.57
CA LYS A 262 5.81 20.08 7.43
C LYS A 262 5.47 20.80 8.73
N ALA A 263 6.44 21.49 9.32
CA ALA A 263 6.31 22.30 10.53
C ALA A 263 6.62 23.78 10.23
N GLY A 264 5.81 24.38 9.35
CA GLY A 264 6.05 25.74 8.86
C GLY A 264 7.23 25.79 7.88
N ALA A 265 8.32 26.46 8.25
CA ALA A 265 9.50 26.63 7.40
C ALA A 265 10.40 25.38 7.35
N VAL A 266 10.29 24.49 8.34
CA VAL A 266 11.10 23.26 8.41
C VAL A 266 10.25 22.07 7.99
N THR A 267 10.76 21.26 7.08
CA THR A 267 10.17 19.97 6.72
C THR A 267 10.96 18.85 7.39
N TYR A 268 10.27 17.97 8.10
CA TYR A 268 10.84 16.78 8.71
C TYR A 268 10.50 15.54 7.88
N LEU A 269 11.45 14.62 7.78
CA LEU A 269 11.21 13.26 7.28
C LEU A 269 11.38 12.29 8.44
N ILE A 270 10.29 11.68 8.88
CA ILE A 270 10.26 10.82 10.06
C ILE A 270 10.23 9.36 9.60
N GLU A 271 11.17 8.55 10.06
CA GLU A 271 11.17 7.12 9.79
C GLU A 271 9.91 6.44 10.33
N GLU A 272 9.16 5.81 9.43
CA GLU A 272 8.03 4.95 9.79
C GLU A 272 8.42 3.48 9.83
N LYS A 273 9.24 3.05 8.85
CA LYS A 273 9.67 1.66 8.72
C LYS A 273 10.98 1.58 7.95
N ARG A 274 11.81 0.59 8.29
CA ARG A 274 12.95 0.15 7.48
C ARG A 274 12.99 -1.38 7.39
N SER A 275 13.58 -1.91 6.32
CA SER A 275 13.81 -3.34 6.10
C SER A 275 15.30 -3.66 6.06
#